data_AF-X1RM55-F1
#
_entry.id   AF-X1RM55-F1
#
_cell.length_a   1.000
_cell.length_b   1.000
_cell.length_c   1.000
_cell.angle_alpha   90.00
_cell.angle_beta   90.00
_cell.angle_gamma   90.00
#
_symmetry.space_group_name_H-M   'P 1'
#
loop_
_entity.id
_entity.type
_entity.pdbx_description
1 polymer ?
#
loop_
_entity_poly.entity_id
_entity_poly.type
_entity_poly.pdbx_seq_one_letter_code
_entity_poly.pdbx_strand_id
1 'polypeptide(L)' 'MCLDKLKELGVSTASEWASAMGYETHNALAKVIRRILNDMPDKIRVNSNRKPRYYRAL' A
#
# COMPACT_ATOMS: atom_id res chain seq x y z
N MET A 1 6.63 8.42 4.32
CA MET A 1 6.11 7.70 3.13
C MET A 1 5.07 8.58 2.48
N CYS A 2 5.13 8.79 1.17
CA CYS A 2 4.25 9.74 0.48
C CYS A 2 2.98 9.03 -0.02
N LEU A 3 1.82 9.33 0.58
CA LEU A 3 0.53 8.81 0.12
C LEU A 3 0.22 9.28 -1.31
N ASP A 4 0.66 10.48 -1.69
CA ASP A 4 0.43 11.02 -3.04
C ASP A 4 1.11 10.17 -4.11
N LYS A 5 2.33 9.70 -3.84
CA LYS A 5 3.02 8.74 -4.73
C LYS A 5 2.26 7.41 -4.85
N LEU A 6 1.59 6.96 -3.77
CA LEU A 6 0.73 5.77 -3.85
C LEU A 6 -0.56 6.04 -4.65
N LYS A 7 -1.10 7.27 -4.62
CA LYS A 7 -2.24 7.66 -5.47
C LYS A 7 -1.85 7.65 -6.95
N GLU A 8 -0.66 8.14 -7.29
CA GLU A 8 -0.11 8.09 -8.64
C GLU A 8 0.05 6.65 -9.16
N LEU A 9 0.52 5.74 -8.30
CA LEU A 9 0.67 4.32 -8.64
C LEU A 9 -0.66 3.56 -8.77
N GLY A 10 -1.77 4.15 -8.33
CA GLY A 10 -3.09 3.55 -8.45
C GLY A 10 -3.30 2.31 -7.57
N VAL A 11 -4.17 1.41 -8.02
CA VAL A 11 -4.54 0.19 -7.28
C VAL A 11 -3.48 -0.88 -7.51
N SER A 12 -2.79 -1.27 -6.44
CA SER A 12 -1.73 -2.28 -6.53
C SER A 12 -1.57 -3.05 -5.23
N THR A 13 -0.77 -4.12 -5.29
CA THR A 13 -0.38 -4.88 -4.10
C THR A 13 0.70 -4.15 -3.31
N ALA A 14 0.85 -4.49 -2.03
CA ALA A 14 1.92 -3.95 -1.19
C ALA A 14 3.32 -4.22 -1.76
N SER A 15 3.52 -5.34 -2.47
CA SER A 15 4.81 -5.69 -3.08
C SER A 15 5.11 -4.84 -4.31
N GLU A 16 4.10 -4.58 -5.14
CA GLU A 16 4.23 -3.73 -6.34
C GLU A 16 4.52 -2.29 -5.96
N TRP A 17 3.78 -1.73 -5.00
CA TRP A 17 4.08 -0.41 -4.47
C TRP A 17 5.47 -0.35 -3.80
N ALA A 18 5.92 -1.43 -3.15
CA ALA A 18 7.26 -1.49 -2.58
C ALA A 18 8.33 -1.39 -3.67
N SER A 19 8.18 -2.20 -4.73
CA SER A 19 9.06 -2.20 -5.91
C SER A 19 9.09 -0.84 -6.60
N ALA A 20 7.92 -0.24 -6.87
CA ALA A 20 7.81 1.05 -7.54
C ALA A 20 8.38 2.23 -6.73
N MET A 21 8.49 2.09 -5.41
CA MET A 21 9.15 3.07 -4.54
C MET A 21 10.64 2.79 -4.32
N GLY A 22 11.18 1.70 -4.86
CA GLY A 22 12.59 1.32 -4.71
C GLY A 22 12.90 0.64 -3.37
N TYR A 23 11.90 0.09 -2.66
CA TYR A 23 12.18 -0.72 -1.48
C TYR A 23 12.73 -2.08 -1.90
N GLU A 24 13.95 -2.39 -1.46
CA GLU A 24 14.59 -3.68 -1.73
C GLU A 24 13.84 -4.85 -1.08
N THR A 25 13.14 -4.61 0.03
CA THR A 25 12.41 -5.63 0.77
C THR A 25 10.91 -5.59 0.44
N HIS A 26 10.41 -6.66 -0.19
CA HIS A 26 9.00 -6.86 -0.57
C HIS A 26 8.00 -6.68 0.59
N ASN A 27 8.43 -6.89 1.83
CA ASN A 27 7.59 -6.80 3.03
C ASN A 27 7.66 -5.45 3.77
N ALA A 28 8.58 -4.56 3.41
CA ALA A 28 8.75 -3.29 4.11
C ALA A 28 7.46 -2.46 4.06
N LEU A 29 6.89 -2.34 2.86
CA LEU A 29 5.67 -1.56 2.67
C LEU A 29 4.42 -2.22 3.26
N ALA A 30 4.35 -3.56 3.26
CA ALA A 30 3.23 -4.28 3.86
C ALA A 30 3.07 -4.03 5.37
N LYS A 31 4.17 -3.69 6.07
CA LYS A 31 4.12 -3.27 7.48
C LYS A 31 3.60 -1.85 7.62
N VAL A 32 4.02 -0.95 6.74
CA VAL A 32 3.59 0.46 6.76
C VAL A 32 2.11 0.59 6.40
N ILE A 33 1.63 -0.10 5.36
CA ILE A 33 0.21 -0.14 4.99
C ILE A 33 -0.63 -0.65 6.16
N ARG A 34 -0.17 -1.69 6.87
CA ARG A 34 -0.86 -2.20 8.07
C ARG A 34 -0.97 -1.15 9.18
N ARG A 35 0.09 -0.38 9.44
CA ARG A 35 0.04 0.72 10.40
C ARG A 35 -0.96 1.80 9.97
N ILE A 36 -0.94 2.19 8.70
CA ILE A 36 -1.89 3.20 8.18
C ILE A 36 -3.32 2.71 8.27
N LEU A 37 -3.60 1.45 7.93
CA LEU A 37 -4.95 0.90 8.08
C LEU A 37 -5.45 0.89 9.53
N ASN A 38 -4.53 0.81 10.52
CA ASN A 38 -4.88 0.87 11.94
C ASN A 38 -5.05 2.31 12.44
N ASP A 39 -4.12 3.20 12.07
CA ASP A 39 -4.04 4.56 12.61
C ASP A 39 -4.91 5.56 11.82
N MET A 40 -5.04 5.35 10.50
CA MET A 40 -5.70 6.23 9.53
C MET A 40 -6.39 5.41 8.42
N PRO A 41 -7.44 4.63 8.74
CA PRO A 41 -8.12 3.76 7.78
C PRO A 41 -8.75 4.50 6.60
N ASP A 42 -9.02 5.80 6.75
CA ASP A 42 -9.55 6.70 5.72
C ASP A 42 -8.57 6.98 4.57
N LYS A 43 -7.27 6.68 4.75
CA LYS A 43 -6.23 6.97 3.74
C LYS A 43 -5.99 5.84 2.75
N ILE A 44 -6.38 4.61 3.09
CA ILE A 44 -6.14 3.44 2.25
C ILE A 44 -7.40 2.59 2.20
N ARG A 45 -7.92 2.36 0.99
CA ARG A 45 -8.98 1.40 0.73
C ARG A 45 -8.38 0.04 0.38
N VAL A 46 -8.90 -1.01 1.01
CA VAL A 46 -8.61 -2.40 0.62
C VAL A 46 -9.65 -2.82 -0.42
N ASN A 47 -9.23 -2.98 -1.67
CA ASN A 47 -10.13 -3.35 -2.77
C ASN A 47 -10.44 -4.85 -2.80
N SER A 48 -9.46 -5.68 -2.43
CA SER A 48 -9.63 -7.12 -2.33
C SER A 48 -8.90 -7.65 -1.10
N ASN A 49 -9.63 -8.35 -0.24
CA ASN A 49 -9.08 -8.99 0.94
C ASN A 49 -8.56 -10.42 0.66
N ARG A 50 -8.74 -10.94 -0.57
CA ARG A 50 -8.11 -12.20 -1.01
C ARG A 50 -6.64 -11.97 -1.33
N LYS A 51 -5.78 -12.98 -1.13
CA LYS A 51 -4.36 -12.87 -1.49
C LYS A 51 -4.18 -13.03 -3.01
N PRO A 52 -3.35 -12.17 -3.65
CA PRO A 52 -2.67 -11.00 -3.08
C PRO A 52 -3.67 -9.85 -2.82
N ARG A 53 -3.51 -9.16 -1.67
CA ARG A 53 -4.40 -8.04 -1.30
C ARG A 53 -4.07 -6.81 -2.13
N TYR A 54 -5.12 -6.18 -2.64
CA TYR A 54 -5.02 -4.95 -3.43
C TYR A 54 -5.43 -3.74 -2.59
N TYR A 55 -4.61 -2.70 -2.67
CA TYR A 55 -4.77 -1.46 -1.92
C TYR A 55 -4.91 -0.29 -2.89
N ARG A 56 -5.62 0.74 -2.46
CA ARG A 56 -5.75 2.02 -3.15
C ARG A 56 -5.58 3.14 -2.14
N ALA A 57 -4.67 4.09 -2.40
CA ALA A 57 -4.60 5.31 -1.61
C ALA A 57 -5.77 6.25 -1.96
N LEU A 58 -6.34 6.92 -0.95
CA LEU A 58 -7.46 7.85 -1.07
C LEU A 58 -7.01 9.31 -0.92
#